data_AF-A0AAN6LQZ0-F1
#
_entry.id   AF-A0AAN6LQZ0-F1
#
_cell.length_a   1.000
_cell.length_b   1.000
_cell.length_c   1.000
_cell.angle_alpha   90.00
_cell.angle_beta   90.00
_cell.angle_gamma   90.00
#
_symmetry.space_group_name_H-M   'P 1'
#
loop_
_entity.id
_entity.type
_entity.pdbx_description
1 polymer ?
#
loop_
_entity_poly.entity_id
_entity_poly.type
_entity_poly.pdbx_seq_one_letter_code
_entity_poly.pdbx_strand_id
1 'polypeptide(L)'
;MMRPWDTESFYYNAFAKKTLGCGDSLGTPQNMTVEGIEALFVLDWTFGQLSFARVKTINIAWEMLVGRGIQGVYWAICYRIFTDALLRLIERHPASYETFKSISLEGAGIGSSLMLAKQLFRNRSIRTWFLFFYLLISSIYVLGIPPLLSAVAGYDGTQIAWVSIGSPDNIIPSSQLQNMCVLTAAKGKKFDEPLCNPIPELEDWYYHQQDMSKYCDCQLPNKTVLPFYDWQYYINTHYYEDANHYNIDDCNMRFPGNSKLYNSTWGKDSNYARAATWGEYNCNDTFEVTLPNNEKYSMYDLSFDPYGFCFQNKSYDFADLSASTRCLPDTANPSYAFGFSSAMLGVILIMNLTWCLSMVPDESFEGGVCAYGGGEEADGDQGGGIGVEGEEAAEEGVEEGEGEEGGHCWD
;
A
#
# COMPACT_ATOMS: atom_id res chain seq x y z
N MET A 1 -7.58 -9.82 6.22
CA MET A 1 -7.18 -8.87 7.28
C MET A 1 -6.82 -7.56 6.59
N MET A 2 -7.68 -6.53 6.65
CA MET A 2 -7.33 -5.20 6.12
C MET A 2 -6.35 -4.55 7.10
N ARG A 3 -5.19 -4.08 6.62
CA ARG A 3 -4.25 -3.31 7.47
C ARG A 3 -4.93 -2.02 7.95
N PRO A 4 -4.65 -1.56 9.18
CA PRO A 4 -5.13 -0.26 9.67
C PRO A 4 -4.68 0.85 8.71
N TRP A 5 -5.60 1.78 8.42
CA TRP A 5 -5.33 2.92 7.54
C TRP A 5 -4.56 3.99 8.31
N ASP A 6 -3.24 3.86 8.40
CA ASP A 6 -2.41 4.96 8.87
C ASP A 6 -2.37 6.05 7.79
N THR A 7 -2.90 7.23 8.12
CA THR A 7 -3.01 8.42 7.25
C THR A 7 -1.67 9.09 6.91
N GLU A 8 -0.54 8.38 7.05
CA GLU A 8 0.76 8.92 6.67
C GLU A 8 0.95 8.86 5.14
N SER A 9 0.77 10.03 4.53
CA SER A 9 1.18 10.44 3.17
C SER A 9 1.21 9.32 2.10
N PHE A 10 0.09 9.19 1.39
CA PHE A 10 -0.08 8.34 0.19
C PHE A 10 1.12 8.33 -0.77
N TYR A 11 1.83 9.46 -0.91
CA TYR A 11 2.97 9.61 -1.82
C TYR A 11 4.30 9.06 -1.29
N TYR A 12 4.58 9.17 0.02
CA TYR A 12 5.86 8.68 0.55
C TYR A 12 5.93 7.15 0.49
N ASN A 13 4.79 6.50 0.68
CA ASN A 13 4.66 5.05 0.64
C ASN A 13 4.58 4.48 -0.79
N ALA A 14 4.30 5.30 -1.81
CA ALA A 14 4.16 4.81 -3.20
C ALA A 14 5.48 4.26 -3.76
N PHE A 15 6.63 4.82 -3.38
CA PHE A 15 7.96 4.36 -3.81
C PHE A 15 8.79 3.74 -2.67
N ALA A 16 8.18 3.55 -1.49
CA ALA A 16 8.83 2.90 -0.38
C ALA A 16 9.06 1.41 -0.66
N LYS A 17 9.94 0.80 0.13
CA LYS A 17 10.16 -0.65 0.10
C LYS A 17 8.83 -1.35 0.39
N LYS A 18 8.39 -2.23 -0.50
CA LYS A 18 7.13 -2.94 -0.32
C LYS A 18 7.40 -4.28 0.33
N THR A 19 6.77 -4.52 1.48
CA THR A 19 6.76 -5.82 2.14
C THR A 19 5.52 -6.60 1.72
N LEU A 20 5.74 -7.65 0.93
CA LEU A 20 4.70 -8.60 0.60
C LEU A 20 4.33 -9.37 1.88
N GLY A 21 3.08 -9.23 2.33
CA GLY A 21 2.56 -9.98 3.46
C GLY A 21 1.92 -11.29 2.99
N CYS A 22 2.16 -12.39 3.71
CA CYS A 22 1.45 -13.64 3.47
C CYS A 22 0.64 -14.04 4.71
N GLY A 23 -0.64 -13.64 4.73
CA GLY A 23 -1.65 -14.10 5.70
C GLY A 23 -1.14 -14.24 7.14
N ASP A 24 -1.26 -15.45 7.69
CA ASP A 24 -0.91 -15.85 9.06
C ASP A 24 0.61 -15.93 9.31
N SER A 25 1.41 -15.05 8.70
CA SER A 25 2.87 -15.05 8.90
C SER A 25 3.25 -14.74 10.33
N LEU A 26 4.14 -15.56 10.89
CA LEU A 26 4.80 -15.27 12.15
C LEU A 26 5.91 -14.24 11.91
N GLY A 27 5.71 -13.01 12.39
CA GLY A 27 6.66 -11.92 12.20
C GLY A 27 6.77 -11.42 10.76
N THR A 28 7.93 -10.85 10.42
CA THR A 28 8.23 -10.41 9.05
C THR A 28 8.87 -11.55 8.26
N PRO A 29 8.20 -12.10 7.22
CA PRO A 29 8.73 -13.23 6.49
C PRO A 29 10.02 -12.87 5.75
N GLN A 30 10.92 -13.84 5.63
CA GLN A 30 12.21 -13.65 4.97
C GLN A 30 12.06 -13.32 3.47
N ASN A 31 12.92 -12.44 2.96
CA ASN A 31 13.03 -12.07 1.54
C ASN A 31 11.75 -11.48 0.91
N MET A 32 10.88 -10.86 1.71
CA MET A 32 9.62 -10.29 1.22
C MET A 32 9.66 -8.80 0.91
N THR A 33 10.81 -8.16 1.14
CA THR A 33 11.05 -6.76 0.76
C THR A 33 11.47 -6.69 -0.69
N VAL A 34 10.60 -6.15 -1.55
CA VAL A 34 10.93 -5.83 -2.93
C VAL A 34 11.36 -4.37 -3.00
N GLU A 35 12.50 -4.13 -3.66
CA GLU A 35 13.10 -2.80 -3.79
C GLU A 35 13.34 -2.43 -5.26
N GLY A 36 13.52 -1.13 -5.53
CA GLY A 36 13.83 -0.64 -6.87
C GLY A 36 12.65 -0.68 -7.84
N ILE A 37 12.94 -0.93 -9.12
CA ILE A 37 11.95 -0.90 -10.21
C ILE A 37 10.92 -2.03 -10.08
N GLU A 38 11.30 -3.15 -9.48
CA GLU A 38 10.40 -4.30 -9.26
C GLU A 38 9.24 -3.93 -8.32
N ALA A 39 9.48 -3.04 -7.35
CA ALA A 39 8.45 -2.56 -6.43
C ALA A 39 7.32 -1.78 -7.16
N LEU A 40 7.59 -1.26 -8.37
CA LEU A 40 6.57 -0.62 -9.20
C LEU A 40 5.53 -1.64 -9.68
N PHE A 41 5.90 -2.89 -9.86
CA PHE A 41 5.00 -3.94 -10.37
C PHE A 41 4.34 -4.75 -9.25
N VAL A 42 4.71 -4.50 -7.99
CA VAL A 42 4.09 -5.18 -6.84
C VAL A 42 2.68 -4.67 -6.61
N LEU A 43 1.72 -5.59 -6.61
CA LEU A 43 0.33 -5.36 -6.24
C LEU A 43 0.23 -5.20 -4.72
N ASP A 44 0.18 -3.95 -4.25
CA ASP A 44 0.04 -3.64 -2.82
C ASP A 44 -1.43 -3.53 -2.39
N TRP A 45 -2.32 -3.20 -3.32
CA TRP A 45 -3.76 -3.16 -3.04
C TRP A 45 -4.47 -4.36 -3.66
N THR A 46 -4.48 -5.48 -2.95
CA THR A 46 -5.09 -6.73 -3.39
C THR A 46 -6.40 -7.03 -2.66
N PHE A 47 -7.30 -7.74 -3.32
CA PHE A 47 -8.61 -8.11 -2.78
C PHE A 47 -9.11 -9.47 -3.25
N GLY A 48 -9.76 -10.16 -2.32
CA GLY A 48 -10.44 -11.43 -2.54
C GLY A 48 -9.54 -12.65 -2.53
N GLN A 49 -10.18 -13.81 -2.37
CA GLN A 49 -9.61 -15.13 -2.62
C GLN A 49 -10.45 -15.76 -3.74
N LEU A 50 -10.00 -15.56 -4.98
CA LEU A 50 -10.74 -15.92 -6.18
C LEU A 50 -10.11 -17.14 -6.87
N SER A 51 -10.93 -17.96 -7.51
CA SER A 51 -10.43 -18.97 -8.44
C SER A 51 -9.75 -18.30 -9.65
N PHE A 52 -8.78 -18.97 -10.26
CA PHE A 52 -8.09 -18.50 -11.46
C PHE A 52 -9.02 -17.99 -12.57
N ALA A 53 -10.08 -18.73 -12.88
CA ALA A 53 -11.01 -18.35 -13.95
C ALA A 53 -11.74 -17.02 -13.65
N ARG A 54 -12.14 -16.81 -12.40
CA ARG A 54 -12.82 -15.58 -11.96
C ARG A 54 -11.88 -14.39 -12.04
N VAL A 55 -10.66 -14.51 -11.49
CA VAL A 55 -9.71 -13.40 -11.47
C VAL A 55 -9.30 -12.99 -12.89
N LYS A 56 -9.09 -13.98 -13.76
CA LYS A 56 -8.77 -13.73 -15.18
C LYS A 56 -9.90 -13.03 -15.91
N THR A 57 -11.15 -13.38 -15.62
CA THR A 57 -12.33 -12.72 -16.20
C THR A 57 -12.41 -11.26 -15.75
N ILE A 58 -12.14 -10.97 -14.48
CA ILE A 58 -12.09 -9.59 -13.95
C ILE A 58 -10.98 -8.80 -14.65
N ASN A 59 -9.79 -9.39 -14.82
CA ASN A 59 -8.69 -8.73 -15.51
C ASN A 59 -9.05 -8.38 -16.96
N ILE A 60 -9.65 -9.31 -17.71
CA ILE A 60 -10.11 -9.05 -19.09
C ILE A 60 -11.17 -7.94 -19.12
N ALA A 61 -12.12 -7.95 -18.17
CA ALA A 61 -13.14 -6.92 -18.07
C ALA A 61 -12.53 -5.53 -17.77
N TRP A 62 -11.53 -5.47 -16.88
CA TRP A 62 -10.79 -4.24 -16.59
C TRP A 62 -10.08 -3.70 -17.82
N GLU A 63 -9.34 -4.54 -18.55
CA GLU A 63 -8.63 -4.13 -19.78
C GLU A 63 -9.59 -3.64 -20.87
N MET A 64 -10.74 -4.29 -21.00
CA MET A 64 -11.74 -3.93 -22.00
C MET A 64 -12.47 -2.62 -21.65
N LEU A 65 -12.93 -2.48 -20.40
CA LEU A 65 -13.73 -1.32 -20.00
C LEU A 65 -12.85 -0.11 -19.69
N VAL A 66 -11.84 -0.29 -18.85
CA VAL A 66 -10.99 0.82 -18.37
C VAL A 66 -9.89 1.09 -19.38
N GLY A 67 -9.15 0.05 -19.80
CA GLY A 67 -8.05 0.21 -20.75
C GLY A 67 -8.50 0.81 -22.08
N ARG A 68 -9.47 0.20 -22.75
CA ARG A 68 -9.99 0.71 -24.05
C ARG A 68 -10.92 1.91 -23.90
N GLY A 69 -11.68 2.00 -22.82
CA GLY A 69 -12.55 3.15 -22.56
C GLY A 69 -11.75 4.44 -22.41
N ILE A 70 -10.72 4.44 -21.55
CA ILE A 70 -9.83 5.60 -21.38
C ILE A 70 -9.10 5.91 -22.68
N GLN A 71 -8.58 4.90 -23.40
CA GLN A 71 -7.96 5.11 -24.70
C GLN A 71 -8.88 5.85 -25.68
N GLY A 72 -10.17 5.49 -25.73
CA GLY A 72 -11.16 6.15 -26.58
C GLY A 72 -11.38 7.62 -26.22
N VAL A 73 -11.41 7.94 -24.92
CA VAL A 73 -11.51 9.34 -24.43
C VAL A 73 -10.29 10.15 -24.84
N TYR A 74 -9.08 9.61 -24.65
CA TYR A 74 -7.83 10.28 -25.03
C TYR A 74 -7.77 10.50 -26.54
N TRP A 75 -8.19 9.50 -27.33
CA TRP A 75 -8.27 9.63 -28.77
C TRP A 75 -9.21 10.75 -29.20
N ALA A 76 -10.39 10.90 -28.58
CA ALA A 76 -11.33 11.98 -28.88
C ALA A 76 -10.76 13.38 -28.55
N ILE A 77 -10.03 13.50 -27.43
CA ILE A 77 -9.36 14.75 -27.03
C ILE A 77 -8.24 15.09 -28.02
N CYS A 78 -7.35 14.14 -28.32
CA CYS A 78 -6.29 14.32 -29.30
C CYS A 78 -6.83 14.69 -30.67
N TYR A 79 -7.90 14.05 -31.11
CA TYR A 79 -8.52 14.34 -32.39
C TYR A 79 -8.93 15.81 -32.52
N ARG A 80 -9.54 16.39 -31.47
CA ARG A 80 -9.90 17.82 -31.43
C ARG A 80 -8.67 18.71 -31.50
N ILE A 81 -7.72 18.51 -30.58
CA ILE A 81 -6.52 19.35 -30.45
C ILE A 81 -5.67 19.29 -31.73
N PHE A 82 -5.51 18.10 -32.30
CA PHE A 82 -4.71 17.91 -33.51
C PHE A 82 -5.40 18.50 -34.74
N THR A 83 -6.73 18.42 -34.84
CA THR A 83 -7.46 19.05 -35.95
C THR A 83 -7.30 20.57 -35.90
N ASP A 84 -7.46 21.19 -34.72
CA ASP A 84 -7.29 22.64 -34.56
C ASP A 84 -5.85 23.09 -34.84
N ALA A 85 -4.85 22.33 -34.35
CA ALA A 85 -3.44 22.61 -34.60
C ALA A 85 -3.07 22.47 -36.10
N LEU A 86 -3.60 21.45 -36.78
CA LEU A 86 -3.39 21.25 -38.21
C LEU A 86 -4.09 22.33 -39.04
N LEU A 87 -5.29 22.76 -38.66
CA LEU A 87 -5.99 23.87 -39.33
C LEU A 87 -5.18 25.17 -39.24
N ARG A 88 -4.72 25.55 -38.03
CA ARG A 88 -3.85 26.73 -37.84
C ARG A 88 -2.55 26.63 -38.63
N LEU A 89 -1.99 25.43 -38.77
CA LEU A 89 -0.79 25.20 -39.58
C LEU A 89 -1.07 25.42 -41.08
N ILE A 90 -2.21 24.94 -41.59
CA ILE A 90 -2.64 25.11 -42.98
C ILE A 90 -2.94 26.58 -43.30
N GLU A 91 -3.51 27.32 -42.35
CA GLU A 91 -3.75 28.77 -42.49
C GLU A 91 -2.45 29.57 -42.60
N ARG A 92 -1.42 29.22 -41.81
CA ARG A 92 -0.13 29.94 -41.81
C ARG A 92 0.82 29.51 -42.92
N HIS A 93 0.72 28.26 -43.39
CA HIS A 93 1.57 27.73 -44.45
C HIS A 93 0.71 27.09 -45.55
N PRO A 94 0.68 27.66 -46.78
CA PRO A 94 -0.10 27.09 -47.86
C PRO A 94 0.37 25.67 -48.14
N ALA A 95 -0.48 24.68 -47.84
CA ALA A 95 -0.20 23.28 -48.08
C ALA A 95 -0.04 23.05 -49.59
N SER A 96 0.92 22.19 -49.98
CA SER A 96 1.09 21.85 -51.39
C SER A 96 -0.19 21.21 -51.95
N TYR A 97 -0.50 21.50 -53.21
CA TYR A 97 -1.68 20.91 -53.89
C TYR A 97 -1.70 19.37 -53.82
N GLU A 98 -0.53 18.73 -53.83
CA GLU A 98 -0.41 17.27 -53.66
C GLU A 98 -0.91 16.80 -52.27
N THR A 99 -0.57 17.55 -51.21
CA THR A 99 -1.00 17.25 -49.84
C THR A 99 -2.51 17.42 -49.71
N PHE A 100 -3.06 18.51 -50.25
CA PHE A 100 -4.50 18.74 -50.27
C PHE A 100 -5.23 17.65 -51.05
N LYS A 101 -4.73 17.29 -52.24
CA LYS A 101 -5.31 16.23 -53.08
C LYS A 101 -5.36 14.89 -52.33
N SER A 102 -4.27 14.49 -51.66
CA SER A 102 -4.23 13.20 -50.95
C SER A 102 -5.18 13.19 -49.75
N ILE A 103 -5.23 14.26 -48.95
CA ILE A 103 -6.15 14.31 -47.78
C ILE A 103 -7.61 14.32 -48.23
N SER A 104 -7.94 15.11 -49.24
CA SER A 104 -9.33 15.35 -49.66
C SER A 104 -9.93 14.21 -50.49
N LEU A 105 -9.11 13.55 -51.32
CA LEU A 105 -9.59 12.55 -52.30
C LEU A 105 -9.24 11.11 -51.95
N GLU A 106 -8.14 10.84 -51.22
CA GLU A 106 -7.74 9.47 -50.85
C GLU A 106 -8.22 9.06 -49.45
N GLY A 107 -8.66 10.03 -48.64
CA GLY A 107 -9.11 9.81 -47.27
C GLY A 107 -7.98 9.38 -46.33
N ALA A 108 -8.35 8.96 -45.12
CA ALA A 108 -7.41 8.51 -44.09
C ALA A 108 -6.86 7.10 -44.42
N GLY A 109 -5.95 7.02 -45.38
CA GLY A 109 -5.24 5.80 -45.77
C GLY A 109 -3.78 5.78 -45.29
N ILE A 110 -3.19 4.58 -45.26
CA ILE A 110 -1.76 4.39 -44.97
C ILE A 110 -0.91 5.11 -46.03
N GLY A 111 -1.35 5.11 -47.29
CA GLY A 111 -0.68 5.83 -48.40
C GLY A 111 -0.65 7.35 -48.17
N SER A 112 -1.79 7.93 -47.76
CA SER A 112 -1.89 9.35 -47.43
C SER A 112 -0.98 9.72 -46.24
N SER A 113 -0.96 8.87 -45.20
CA SER A 113 -0.10 9.05 -44.03
C SER A 113 1.40 9.01 -44.37
N LEU A 114 1.82 8.06 -45.22
CA LEU A 114 3.21 7.98 -45.69
C LEU A 114 3.60 9.16 -46.57
N MET A 115 2.69 9.64 -47.42
CA MET A 115 2.97 10.79 -48.26
C MET A 115 3.06 12.09 -47.46
N LEU A 116 2.19 12.26 -46.45
CA LEU A 116 2.27 13.32 -45.45
C LEU A 116 3.60 13.27 -44.69
N ALA A 117 4.03 12.10 -44.23
CA ALA A 117 5.32 11.93 -43.55
C ALA A 117 6.50 12.28 -44.49
N LYS A 118 6.46 11.86 -45.76
CA LYS A 118 7.50 12.18 -46.74
C LYS A 118 7.59 13.68 -47.04
N GLN A 119 6.44 14.33 -47.19
CA GLN A 119 6.33 15.79 -47.38
C GLN A 119 6.86 16.54 -46.15
N LEU A 120 6.59 16.03 -44.95
CA LEU A 120 7.10 16.58 -43.70
C LEU A 120 8.63 16.56 -43.62
N PHE A 121 9.27 15.43 -43.97
CA PHE A 121 10.74 15.34 -43.99
C PHE A 121 11.39 16.24 -45.05
N ARG A 122 10.65 16.64 -46.09
CA ARG A 122 11.15 17.54 -47.13
C ARG A 122 11.08 19.02 -46.70
N ASN A 123 10.16 19.37 -45.81
CA ASN A 123 10.00 20.74 -45.35
C ASN A 123 10.98 21.05 -44.20
N ARG A 124 11.81 22.10 -44.33
CA ARG A 124 12.90 22.40 -43.39
C ARG A 124 12.50 23.27 -42.19
N SER A 125 11.22 23.59 -42.03
CA SER A 125 10.77 24.38 -40.88
C SER A 125 10.86 23.56 -39.60
N ILE A 126 11.74 23.97 -38.68
CA ILE A 126 11.91 23.35 -37.35
C ILE A 126 10.58 23.32 -36.58
N ARG A 127 9.76 24.37 -36.72
CA ARG A 127 8.44 24.48 -36.06
C ARG A 127 7.48 23.39 -36.55
N THR A 128 7.39 23.20 -37.87
CA THR A 128 6.54 22.17 -38.46
C THR A 128 7.03 20.79 -38.08
N TRP A 129 8.35 20.55 -38.11
CA TRP A 129 8.92 19.28 -37.69
C TRP A 129 8.60 18.94 -36.24
N PHE A 130 8.73 19.92 -35.32
CA PHE A 130 8.40 19.76 -33.90
C PHE A 130 6.91 19.43 -33.69
N LEU A 131 6.00 20.13 -34.38
CA LEU A 131 4.56 19.87 -34.30
C LEU A 131 4.24 18.43 -34.68
N PHE A 132 4.71 17.96 -35.83
CA PHE A 132 4.43 16.59 -36.26
C PHE A 132 5.13 15.53 -35.42
N PHE A 133 6.34 15.80 -34.93
CA PHE A 133 7.01 14.93 -33.99
C PHE A 133 6.21 14.79 -32.69
N TYR A 134 5.66 15.90 -32.18
CA TYR A 134 4.76 15.90 -31.03
C TYR A 134 3.46 15.14 -31.30
N LEU A 135 2.83 15.32 -32.47
CA LEU A 135 1.66 14.54 -32.89
C LEU A 135 1.95 13.03 -32.87
N LEU A 136 3.15 12.63 -33.35
CA LEU A 136 3.58 11.24 -33.37
C LEU A 136 3.79 10.69 -31.95
N ILE A 137 4.56 11.39 -31.10
CA ILE A 137 4.78 10.98 -29.70
C ILE A 137 3.46 10.87 -28.96
N SER A 138 2.57 11.84 -29.13
CA SER A 138 1.28 11.86 -28.46
C SER A 138 0.36 10.72 -28.96
N SER A 139 0.40 10.40 -30.26
CA SER A 139 -0.30 9.24 -30.80
C SER A 139 0.23 7.92 -30.22
N ILE A 140 1.56 7.78 -30.11
CA ILE A 140 2.20 6.62 -29.48
C ILE A 140 1.78 6.52 -28.01
N TYR A 141 1.73 7.65 -27.29
CA TYR A 141 1.29 7.71 -25.91
C TYR A 141 -0.15 7.22 -25.74
N VAL A 142 -1.10 7.73 -26.53
CA VAL A 142 -2.50 7.27 -26.51
C VAL A 142 -2.63 5.79 -26.85
N LEU A 143 -1.86 5.29 -27.82
CA LEU A 143 -1.82 3.86 -28.14
C LEU A 143 -1.20 3.02 -27.01
N GLY A 144 -0.31 3.59 -26.22
CA GLY A 144 0.34 2.97 -25.06
C GLY A 144 -0.48 2.99 -23.77
N ILE A 145 -1.59 3.74 -23.70
CA ILE A 145 -2.43 3.80 -22.48
C ILE A 145 -2.96 2.41 -22.05
N PRO A 146 -3.55 1.57 -22.93
CA PRO A 146 -4.04 0.26 -22.51
C PRO A 146 -2.96 -0.65 -21.88
N PRO A 147 -1.76 -0.85 -22.47
CA PRO A 147 -0.74 -1.67 -21.82
C PRO A 147 -0.20 -1.04 -20.53
N LEU A 148 -0.13 0.29 -20.43
CA LEU A 148 0.24 0.95 -19.18
C LEU A 148 -0.79 0.68 -18.06
N LEU A 149 -2.09 0.78 -18.36
CA LEU A 149 -3.16 0.49 -17.40
C LEU A 149 -3.29 -1.00 -17.06
N SER A 150 -2.97 -1.89 -18.00
CA SER A 150 -2.83 -3.33 -17.76
C SER A 150 -1.63 -3.64 -16.86
N ALA A 151 -0.57 -2.82 -16.87
CA ALA A 151 0.53 -2.97 -15.92
C ALA A 151 0.20 -2.48 -14.49
N VAL A 152 -0.82 -1.63 -14.32
CA VAL A 152 -1.27 -1.17 -12.98
C VAL A 152 -2.07 -2.23 -12.26
N ALA A 153 -2.94 -2.91 -12.99
CA ALA A 153 -3.90 -3.85 -12.43
C ALA A 153 -3.54 -5.26 -12.86
N GLY A 154 -3.64 -6.21 -11.94
CA GLY A 154 -3.35 -7.58 -12.27
C GLY A 154 -3.88 -8.54 -11.23
N TYR A 155 -3.37 -9.75 -11.28
CA TYR A 155 -3.64 -10.74 -10.25
C TYR A 155 -2.36 -11.47 -9.90
N ASP A 156 -2.27 -11.84 -8.63
CA ASP A 156 -1.19 -12.66 -8.12
C ASP A 156 -1.77 -13.88 -7.39
N GLY A 157 -1.01 -14.97 -7.36
CA GLY A 157 -1.34 -16.13 -6.56
C GLY A 157 -1.26 -15.76 -5.08
N THR A 158 -2.28 -16.12 -4.29
CA THR A 158 -2.22 -15.89 -2.85
C THR A 158 -1.10 -16.73 -2.25
N GLN A 159 -0.25 -16.06 -1.49
CA GLN A 159 0.83 -16.69 -0.76
C GLN A 159 0.38 -16.92 0.68
N ILE A 160 0.72 -18.09 1.21
CA ILE A 160 0.52 -18.41 2.62
C ILE A 160 1.89 -18.48 3.30
N ALA A 161 1.94 -18.25 4.60
CA ALA A 161 3.16 -18.38 5.36
C ALA A 161 3.47 -19.85 5.65
N TRP A 162 4.70 -20.25 5.33
CA TRP A 162 5.27 -21.56 5.62
C TRP A 162 6.42 -21.40 6.60
N VAL A 163 6.58 -22.37 7.49
CA VAL A 163 7.63 -22.41 8.52
C VAL A 163 8.44 -23.69 8.36
N SER A 164 9.75 -23.64 8.64
CA SER A 164 10.57 -24.86 8.68
C SER A 164 10.60 -25.43 10.09
N ILE A 165 10.35 -26.73 10.22
CA ILE A 165 10.21 -27.40 11.50
C ILE A 165 11.32 -28.43 11.68
N GLY A 166 12.23 -28.16 12.62
CA GLY A 166 13.34 -29.03 13.03
C GLY A 166 14.44 -29.25 11.99
N SER A 167 14.13 -29.08 10.70
CA SER A 167 15.08 -29.15 9.59
C SER A 167 14.61 -28.25 8.44
N PRO A 168 15.53 -27.68 7.64
CA PRO A 168 15.20 -26.71 6.58
C PRO A 168 14.33 -27.30 5.45
N ASP A 169 14.36 -28.62 5.27
CA ASP A 169 13.61 -29.33 4.22
C ASP A 169 12.17 -29.69 4.63
N ASN A 170 11.88 -29.69 5.94
CA ASN A 170 10.55 -30.01 6.45
C ASN A 170 9.77 -28.72 6.69
N ILE A 171 8.95 -28.34 5.71
CA ILE A 171 8.09 -27.17 5.81
C ILE A 171 6.63 -27.52 5.93
N ILE A 172 5.95 -26.74 6.75
CA ILE A 172 4.50 -26.81 6.89
C ILE A 172 3.88 -25.43 6.79
N PRO A 173 2.59 -25.31 6.44
CA PRO A 173 1.85 -24.08 6.59
C PRO A 173 1.84 -23.63 8.05
N SER A 174 2.08 -22.35 8.29
CA SER A 174 1.98 -21.71 9.62
C SER A 174 0.62 -21.95 10.29
N SER A 175 -0.45 -22.06 9.50
CA SER A 175 -1.81 -22.34 9.99
C SER A 175 -1.97 -23.73 10.63
N GLN A 176 -1.02 -24.64 10.42
CA GLN A 176 -1.00 -25.94 11.11
C GLN A 176 -0.33 -25.86 12.49
N LEU A 177 0.35 -24.76 12.81
CA LEU A 177 0.88 -24.53 14.15
C LEU A 177 -0.26 -24.17 15.10
N GLN A 178 -0.27 -24.82 16.26
CA GLN A 178 -1.19 -24.46 17.32
C GLN A 178 -0.47 -23.51 18.28
N ASN A 179 -0.97 -22.27 18.38
CA ASN A 179 -0.54 -21.36 19.43
C ASN A 179 -1.17 -21.83 20.74
N MET A 180 -0.34 -22.28 21.66
CA MET A 180 -0.77 -22.82 22.95
C MET A 180 0.37 -22.73 23.95
N CYS A 181 0.02 -22.79 25.23
CA CYS A 181 1.05 -22.78 26.26
C CYS A 181 1.89 -24.06 26.22
N VAL A 182 3.21 -23.88 26.34
CA VAL A 182 4.21 -24.95 26.33
C VAL A 182 4.86 -25.06 27.70
N LEU A 183 4.89 -26.25 28.28
CA LEU A 183 5.64 -26.49 29.51
C LEU A 183 7.11 -26.75 29.21
N THR A 184 8.01 -25.93 29.76
CA THR A 184 9.45 -26.00 29.49
C THR A 184 10.24 -26.64 30.64
N ALA A 185 9.78 -26.52 31.88
CA ALA A 185 10.45 -27.10 33.04
C ALA A 185 9.50 -27.43 34.19
N ALA A 186 9.93 -28.31 35.08
CA ALA A 186 9.29 -28.60 36.36
C ALA A 186 10.33 -28.68 37.49
N LYS A 187 10.06 -28.02 38.63
CA LYS A 187 10.94 -27.92 39.80
C LYS A 187 12.37 -27.46 39.42
N GLY A 188 12.46 -26.52 38.48
CA GLY A 188 13.73 -26.02 37.95
C GLY A 188 14.50 -26.98 37.03
N LYS A 189 13.98 -28.18 36.75
CA LYS A 189 14.55 -29.11 35.76
C LYS A 189 13.82 -28.96 34.43
N LYS A 190 14.55 -28.64 33.37
CA LYS A 190 14.01 -28.56 32.01
C LYS A 190 13.57 -29.95 31.56
N PHE A 191 12.45 -30.02 30.85
CA PHE A 191 12.06 -31.25 30.15
C PHE A 191 12.99 -31.48 28.96
N ASP A 192 13.28 -32.74 28.64
CA ASP A 192 14.09 -33.09 27.46
C ASP A 192 13.37 -32.69 26.16
N GLU A 193 12.05 -32.84 26.12
CA GLU A 193 11.16 -32.28 25.11
C GLU A 193 10.05 -31.50 25.83
N PRO A 194 9.85 -30.20 25.53
CA PRO A 194 8.79 -29.44 26.17
C PRO A 194 7.42 -30.01 25.79
N LEU A 195 6.48 -29.99 26.74
CA LEU A 195 5.18 -30.64 26.58
C LEU A 195 4.19 -29.70 25.91
N CYS A 196 3.71 -30.13 24.74
CA CYS A 196 2.65 -29.51 23.97
C CYS A 196 1.29 -30.11 24.30
N ASN A 197 0.78 -29.81 25.49
CA ASN A 197 -0.57 -30.21 25.86
C ASN A 197 -1.22 -29.03 26.60
N PRO A 198 -2.43 -28.59 26.21
CA PRO A 198 -3.14 -27.65 27.05
C PRO A 198 -3.51 -28.48 28.26
N ILE A 199 -2.74 -28.34 29.34
CA ILE A 199 -3.19 -28.78 30.66
C ILE A 199 -4.50 -28.01 30.85
N PRO A 200 -5.66 -28.69 30.85
CA PRO A 200 -6.95 -28.02 31.02
C PRO A 200 -6.91 -27.07 32.25
N GLU A 201 -6.19 -27.50 33.28
CA GLU A 201 -5.95 -26.77 34.52
C GLU A 201 -5.06 -25.52 34.38
N LEU A 202 -4.39 -25.28 33.26
CA LEU A 202 -3.63 -24.05 33.02
C LEU A 202 -4.55 -22.85 32.78
N GLU A 203 -5.66 -23.06 32.06
CA GLU A 203 -6.66 -22.01 31.89
C GLU A 203 -7.23 -21.62 33.26
N ASP A 204 -7.61 -22.61 34.06
CA ASP A 204 -8.05 -22.42 35.46
C ASP A 204 -7.01 -21.66 36.29
N TRP A 205 -5.74 -22.02 36.13
CA TRP A 205 -4.63 -21.37 36.80
C TRP A 205 -4.50 -19.89 36.42
N TYR A 206 -4.66 -19.55 35.14
CA TYR A 206 -4.60 -18.16 34.69
C TYR A 206 -5.66 -17.30 35.39
N TYR A 207 -6.89 -17.79 35.48
CA TYR A 207 -7.95 -17.08 36.21
C TYR A 207 -7.73 -17.06 37.72
N HIS A 208 -7.21 -18.16 38.29
CA HIS A 208 -6.81 -18.19 39.70
C HIS A 208 -5.74 -17.13 40.02
N GLN A 209 -4.74 -16.95 39.16
CA GLN A 209 -3.75 -15.88 39.27
C GLN A 209 -4.36 -14.48 39.17
N GLN A 210 -5.35 -14.28 38.30
CA GLN A 210 -6.08 -13.01 38.23
C GLN A 210 -6.86 -12.71 39.51
N ASP A 211 -7.52 -13.70 40.11
CA ASP A 211 -8.22 -13.51 41.38
C ASP A 211 -7.23 -13.27 42.54
N MET A 212 -6.12 -14.01 42.59
CA MET A 212 -5.07 -13.77 43.59
C MET A 212 -4.51 -12.35 43.47
N SER A 213 -4.19 -11.89 42.27
CA SER A 213 -3.67 -10.54 42.06
C SER A 213 -4.68 -9.44 42.46
N LYS A 214 -5.98 -9.74 42.43
CA LYS A 214 -7.02 -8.80 42.83
C LYS A 214 -7.28 -8.77 44.34
N TYR A 215 -7.27 -9.93 44.99
CA TYR A 215 -7.74 -10.05 46.39
C TYR A 215 -6.63 -10.30 47.40
N CYS A 216 -5.50 -10.86 46.99
CA CYS A 216 -4.41 -11.22 47.89
C CYS A 216 -3.42 -10.07 48.12
N ASP A 217 -2.83 -10.09 49.31
CA ASP A 217 -1.67 -9.27 49.61
C ASP A 217 -0.41 -9.98 49.11
N CYS A 218 0.60 -9.22 48.74
CA CYS A 218 1.92 -9.75 48.41
C CYS A 218 3.00 -9.17 49.31
N GLN A 219 4.07 -9.93 49.47
CA GLN A 219 5.25 -9.53 50.20
C GLN A 219 6.37 -9.18 49.23
N LEU A 220 6.88 -7.95 49.32
CA LEU A 220 8.05 -7.47 48.58
C LEU A 220 9.35 -8.03 49.18
N PRO A 221 10.49 -7.93 48.47
CA PRO A 221 11.79 -8.40 48.96
C PRO A 221 12.22 -7.75 50.29
N ASN A 222 11.75 -6.53 50.56
CA ASN A 222 11.98 -5.81 51.82
C ASN A 222 11.05 -6.25 52.97
N LYS A 223 10.26 -7.31 52.78
CA LYS A 223 9.25 -7.88 53.70
C LYS A 223 8.00 -7.02 53.92
N THR A 224 7.85 -5.90 53.21
CA THR A 224 6.62 -5.09 53.25
C THR A 224 5.48 -5.88 52.62
N VAL A 225 4.34 -5.90 53.29
CA VAL A 225 3.12 -6.56 52.80
C VAL A 225 2.12 -5.48 52.39
N LEU A 226 1.62 -5.56 51.17
CA LEU A 226 0.60 -4.67 50.63
C LEU A 226 -0.31 -5.43 49.66
N PRO A 227 -1.52 -4.92 49.36
CA PRO A 227 -2.37 -5.49 48.32
C PRO A 227 -1.65 -5.53 46.96
N PHE A 228 -1.75 -6.65 46.22
CA PHE A 228 -1.10 -6.76 44.91
C PHE A 228 -1.60 -5.68 43.94
N TYR A 229 -2.90 -5.32 44.01
CA TYR A 229 -3.46 -4.24 43.20
C TYR A 229 -2.75 -2.90 43.40
N ASP A 230 -2.42 -2.54 44.65
CA ASP A 230 -1.71 -1.30 44.97
C ASP A 230 -0.27 -1.37 44.44
N TRP A 231 0.35 -2.55 44.49
CA TRP A 231 1.67 -2.78 43.91
C TRP A 231 1.68 -2.61 42.39
N GLN A 232 0.73 -3.23 41.69
CA GLN A 232 0.60 -3.11 40.24
C GLN A 232 0.36 -1.65 39.83
N TYR A 233 -0.48 -0.93 40.58
CA TYR A 233 -0.71 0.49 40.36
C TYR A 233 0.57 1.32 40.56
N TYR A 234 1.34 1.05 41.62
CA TYR A 234 2.62 1.70 41.88
C TYR A 234 3.61 1.49 40.73
N ILE A 235 3.83 0.24 40.29
CA ILE A 235 4.74 -0.08 39.19
C ILE A 235 4.31 0.61 37.90
N ASN A 236 3.03 0.57 37.54
CA ASN A 236 2.54 1.21 36.31
C ASN A 236 2.69 2.73 36.32
N THR A 237 2.63 3.37 37.50
CA THR A 237 2.73 4.83 37.63
C THR A 237 4.17 5.33 37.75
N HIS A 238 5.07 4.53 38.34
CA HIS A 238 6.45 4.94 38.65
C HIS A 238 7.51 4.22 37.80
N TYR A 239 7.11 3.47 36.77
CA TYR A 239 7.98 2.66 35.92
C TYR A 239 9.21 3.43 35.37
N TYR A 240 9.10 4.75 35.18
CA TYR A 240 10.16 5.57 34.59
C TYR A 240 11.01 6.38 35.59
N GLU A 241 10.60 6.50 36.86
CA GLU A 241 11.17 7.49 37.78
C GLU A 241 12.04 6.91 38.90
N ASP A 242 11.94 5.62 39.20
CA ASP A 242 12.62 5.03 40.36
C ASP A 242 13.90 4.26 39.97
N ALA A 243 15.04 4.62 40.57
CA ALA A 243 16.32 3.95 40.33
C ALA A 243 16.37 2.54 40.93
N ASN A 244 15.47 2.24 41.88
CA ASN A 244 15.27 0.91 42.42
C ASN A 244 14.29 0.14 41.52
N HIS A 245 14.84 -0.55 40.53
CA HIS A 245 14.08 -1.30 39.52
C HIS A 245 13.38 -2.52 40.14
N TYR A 246 12.32 -2.31 40.92
CA TYR A 246 11.44 -3.40 41.30
C TYR A 246 10.67 -3.86 40.06
N ASN A 247 10.60 -5.17 39.86
CA ASN A 247 9.78 -5.79 38.83
C ASN A 247 8.42 -6.20 39.41
N ILE A 248 7.39 -6.31 38.58
CA ILE A 248 6.09 -6.85 38.98
C ILE A 248 6.24 -8.25 39.61
N ASP A 249 7.23 -9.01 39.16
CA ASP A 249 7.58 -10.35 39.64
C ASP A 249 8.20 -10.38 41.06
N ASP A 250 8.63 -9.24 41.62
CA ASP A 250 9.20 -9.17 42.98
C ASP A 250 8.14 -9.34 44.09
N CYS A 251 6.87 -9.19 43.73
CA CYS A 251 5.73 -9.26 44.63
C CYS A 251 5.31 -10.72 44.82
N ASN A 252 5.86 -11.36 45.85
CA ASN A 252 5.54 -12.73 46.18
C ASN A 252 4.19 -12.80 46.93
N MET A 253 3.14 -13.26 46.25
CA MET A 253 1.81 -13.47 46.86
C MET A 253 1.80 -14.61 47.89
N ARG A 254 2.78 -15.52 47.85
CA ARG A 254 2.90 -16.68 48.73
C ARG A 254 4.02 -16.51 49.73
N PHE A 255 3.70 -15.85 50.84
CA PHE A 255 4.62 -15.67 51.96
C PHE A 255 4.09 -16.32 53.24
N PRO A 256 4.98 -16.79 54.14
CA PRO A 256 4.58 -17.33 55.43
C PRO A 256 3.75 -16.31 56.23
N GLY A 257 2.53 -16.69 56.63
CA GLY A 257 1.63 -15.82 57.38
C GLY A 257 0.52 -15.16 56.56
N ASN A 258 0.51 -15.32 55.24
CA ASN A 258 -0.63 -14.93 54.41
C ASN A 258 -1.80 -15.90 54.67
N SER A 259 -2.75 -15.49 55.51
CA SER A 259 -3.97 -16.25 55.84
C SER A 259 -5.23 -15.59 55.29
N LYS A 260 -5.05 -14.61 54.39
CA LYS A 260 -6.16 -13.89 53.78
C LYS A 260 -6.96 -14.86 52.93
N LEU A 261 -8.27 -14.80 53.13
CA LEU A 261 -9.22 -15.58 52.39
C LEU A 261 -9.90 -14.70 51.34
N TYR A 262 -10.17 -15.26 50.17
CA TYR A 262 -10.90 -14.56 49.11
C TYR A 262 -11.94 -15.49 48.49
N ASN A 263 -13.01 -14.90 47.96
CA ASN A 263 -14.09 -15.64 47.31
C ASN A 263 -13.92 -15.50 45.79
N SER A 264 -13.54 -16.57 45.11
CA SER A 264 -13.41 -16.55 43.66
C SER A 264 -14.80 -16.54 43.02
N THR A 265 -14.99 -15.63 42.06
CA THR A 265 -16.27 -15.53 41.33
C THR A 265 -16.23 -16.25 39.98
N TRP A 266 -15.05 -16.65 39.51
CA TRP A 266 -14.85 -17.21 38.18
C TRP A 266 -15.44 -18.62 38.01
N GLY A 267 -15.42 -19.44 39.07
CA GLY A 267 -15.85 -20.84 38.99
C GLY A 267 -17.36 -21.06 38.76
N LYS A 268 -18.19 -20.02 38.76
CA LYS A 268 -19.64 -20.14 38.52
C LYS A 268 -19.99 -20.43 37.06
N ASP A 269 -19.15 -19.99 36.13
CA ASP A 269 -19.41 -20.09 34.69
C ASP A 269 -18.47 -21.10 33.99
N SER A 270 -17.51 -21.71 34.71
CA SER A 270 -16.59 -22.67 34.13
C SER A 270 -17.05 -24.13 34.36
N ASN A 271 -16.90 -24.97 33.34
CA ASN A 271 -17.34 -26.37 33.35
C ASN A 271 -16.39 -27.31 34.12
N TYR A 272 -15.52 -26.79 34.98
CA TYR A 272 -14.48 -27.57 35.64
C TYR A 272 -14.95 -28.20 36.95
N ALA A 273 -14.58 -29.46 37.17
CA ALA A 273 -14.94 -30.21 38.38
C ALA A 273 -14.38 -29.58 39.67
N ARG A 274 -13.22 -28.90 39.58
CA ARG A 274 -12.70 -28.10 40.70
C ARG A 274 -13.59 -26.87 40.87
N ALA A 275 -13.77 -26.07 39.82
CA ALA A 275 -14.60 -24.86 39.78
C ALA A 275 -16.01 -25.04 40.36
N ALA A 276 -16.65 -26.17 40.08
CA ALA A 276 -17.98 -26.51 40.60
C ALA A 276 -18.04 -26.69 42.13
N THR A 277 -16.91 -26.87 42.80
CA THR A 277 -16.80 -26.99 44.28
C THR A 277 -16.25 -25.73 44.95
N TRP A 278 -16.16 -24.61 44.21
CA TRP A 278 -15.44 -23.41 44.67
C TRP A 278 -16.17 -22.60 45.73
N GLY A 279 -15.38 -22.09 46.68
CA GLY A 279 -15.80 -21.28 47.82
C GLY A 279 -14.69 -20.32 48.26
N GLU A 280 -14.33 -20.35 49.53
CA GLU A 280 -13.33 -19.47 50.12
C GLU A 280 -11.91 -20.04 49.94
N TYR A 281 -11.04 -19.31 49.22
CA TYR A 281 -9.65 -19.68 48.92
C TYR A 281 -8.67 -18.99 49.83
N ASN A 282 -7.63 -19.70 50.24
CA ASN A 282 -6.49 -19.10 50.91
C ASN A 282 -5.49 -18.56 49.87
N CYS A 283 -4.99 -17.35 50.08
CA CYS A 283 -3.93 -16.78 49.24
C CYS A 283 -2.63 -17.60 49.21
N ASN A 284 -2.43 -18.51 50.16
CA ASN A 284 -1.29 -19.43 50.18
C ASN A 284 -1.61 -20.83 49.61
N ASP A 285 -2.78 -21.02 49.00
CA ASP A 285 -3.20 -22.32 48.45
C ASP A 285 -2.29 -22.77 47.29
N THR A 286 -2.11 -24.09 47.17
CA THR A 286 -1.33 -24.70 46.10
C THR A 286 -2.23 -25.22 45.01
N PHE A 287 -1.98 -24.77 43.77
CA PHE A 287 -2.68 -25.27 42.60
C PHE A 287 -1.95 -26.50 42.07
N GLU A 288 -2.40 -27.70 42.44
CA GLU A 288 -1.82 -28.95 41.92
C GLU A 288 -2.37 -29.27 40.53
N VAL A 289 -1.47 -29.58 39.59
CA VAL A 289 -1.78 -30.07 38.25
C VAL A 289 -1.16 -31.47 38.05
N THR A 290 -1.84 -32.32 37.29
CA THR A 290 -1.35 -33.67 36.97
C THR A 290 -0.82 -33.66 35.54
N LEU A 291 0.47 -33.91 35.37
CA LEU A 291 1.07 -33.99 34.03
C LEU A 291 0.70 -35.31 33.33
N PRO A 292 0.87 -35.43 32.00
CA PRO A 292 0.57 -36.66 31.26
C PRO A 292 1.29 -37.93 31.76
N ASN A 293 2.35 -37.77 32.55
CA ASN A 293 3.07 -38.87 33.20
C ASN A 293 2.43 -39.34 34.53
N ASN A 294 1.24 -38.85 34.89
CA ASN A 294 0.53 -39.07 36.16
C ASN A 294 1.24 -38.54 37.41
N GLU A 295 2.29 -37.74 37.27
CA GLU A 295 2.91 -37.07 38.41
C GLU A 295 2.20 -35.75 38.69
N LYS A 296 2.05 -35.44 39.98
CA LYS A 296 1.45 -34.19 40.45
C LYS A 296 2.51 -33.16 40.71
N TYR A 297 2.30 -31.97 40.17
CA TYR A 297 3.16 -30.81 40.35
C TYR A 297 2.33 -29.65 40.87
N SER A 298 2.95 -28.84 41.73
CA SER A 298 2.42 -27.51 42.02
C SER A 298 2.63 -26.65 40.76
N MET A 299 1.62 -25.89 40.35
CA MET A 299 1.70 -25.01 39.18
C MET A 299 2.83 -23.99 39.31
N TYR A 300 3.15 -23.60 40.54
CA TYR A 300 4.28 -22.74 40.88
C TYR A 300 5.65 -23.39 40.65
N ASP A 301 5.72 -24.72 40.60
CA ASP A 301 6.95 -25.44 40.28
C ASP A 301 7.13 -25.58 38.77
N LEU A 302 6.12 -25.26 37.96
CA LEU A 302 6.18 -25.39 36.52
C LEU A 302 6.66 -24.09 35.88
N SER A 303 7.54 -24.20 34.89
CA SER A 303 7.87 -23.10 33.99
C SER A 303 7.21 -23.37 32.65
N PHE A 304 6.52 -22.36 32.13
CA PHE A 304 5.78 -22.47 30.90
C PHE A 304 5.92 -21.20 30.06
N ASP A 305 5.82 -21.35 28.75
CA ASP A 305 5.75 -20.26 27.79
C ASP A 305 4.28 -20.08 27.37
N PRO A 306 3.62 -18.95 27.70
CA PRO A 306 2.24 -18.72 27.34
C PRO A 306 2.00 -18.54 25.83
N TYR A 307 3.04 -18.24 25.04
CA TYR A 307 2.94 -17.96 23.61
C TYR A 307 3.74 -18.96 22.75
N GLY A 308 3.90 -20.18 23.25
CA GLY A 308 4.56 -21.25 22.53
C GLY A 308 3.77 -21.74 21.30
N PHE A 309 4.48 -22.37 20.38
CA PHE A 309 3.86 -23.01 19.21
C PHE A 309 4.10 -24.49 19.25
N CYS A 310 3.05 -25.26 18.95
CA CYS A 310 3.06 -26.70 18.98
C CYS A 310 2.72 -27.30 17.63
N PHE A 311 3.47 -28.34 17.25
CA PHE A 311 3.19 -29.17 16.10
C PHE A 311 3.55 -30.62 16.39
N GLN A 312 2.61 -31.55 16.17
CA GLN A 312 2.78 -32.98 16.45
C GLN A 312 3.33 -33.28 17.86
N ASN A 313 2.81 -32.58 18.88
CA ASN A 313 3.23 -32.70 20.29
C ASN A 313 4.69 -32.27 20.58
N LYS A 314 5.33 -31.56 19.65
CA LYS A 314 6.64 -30.92 19.86
C LYS A 314 6.49 -29.41 19.88
N SER A 315 7.20 -28.75 20.79
CA SER A 315 7.20 -27.30 20.91
C SER A 315 8.27 -26.67 20.06
N TYR A 316 8.00 -25.47 19.57
CA TYR A 316 8.92 -24.66 18.81
C TYR A 316 8.95 -23.25 19.38
N ASP A 317 10.14 -22.67 19.43
CA ASP A 317 10.35 -21.30 19.87
C ASP A 317 9.82 -20.32 18.82
N PHE A 318 9.16 -19.25 19.27
CA PHE A 318 8.60 -18.26 18.36
C PHE A 318 9.69 -17.55 17.55
N ALA A 319 10.86 -17.26 18.13
CA ALA A 319 11.92 -16.59 17.40
C ALA A 319 12.48 -17.47 16.28
N ASP A 320 12.63 -18.77 16.52
CA ASP A 320 13.07 -19.74 15.50
C ASP A 320 12.03 -19.91 14.37
N LEU A 321 10.74 -19.98 14.71
CA LEU A 321 9.66 -20.06 13.73
C LEU A 321 9.52 -18.77 12.92
N SER A 322 9.55 -17.61 13.58
CA SER A 322 9.52 -16.30 12.96
C SER A 322 10.72 -16.12 12.01
N ALA A 323 11.91 -16.48 12.46
CA ALA A 323 13.12 -16.43 11.65
C ALA A 323 13.05 -17.37 10.44
N SER A 324 12.34 -18.48 10.52
CA SER A 324 12.20 -19.44 9.40
C SER A 324 10.94 -19.26 8.54
N THR A 325 10.11 -18.25 8.84
CA THR A 325 8.88 -18.02 8.10
C THR A 325 9.18 -17.48 6.71
N ARG A 326 8.59 -18.13 5.69
CA ARG A 326 8.70 -17.77 4.28
C ARG A 326 7.34 -17.81 3.61
N CYS A 327 7.09 -16.90 2.68
CA CYS A 327 5.87 -16.93 1.89
C CYS A 327 6.06 -17.85 0.68
N LEU A 328 5.17 -18.84 0.53
CA LEU A 328 5.16 -19.72 -0.64
C LEU A 328 3.74 -19.82 -1.20
N PRO A 329 3.58 -20.16 -2.50
CA PRO A 329 2.27 -20.36 -3.09
C PRO A 329 1.48 -21.43 -2.34
N ASP A 330 0.18 -21.20 -2.13
CA ASP A 330 -0.71 -22.23 -1.61
C ASP A 330 -0.94 -23.31 -2.68
N THR A 331 -0.30 -24.46 -2.49
CA THR A 331 -0.43 -25.61 -3.39
C THR A 331 -1.63 -26.49 -3.06
N ALA A 332 -2.19 -26.39 -1.85
CA ALA A 332 -3.31 -27.19 -1.40
C ALA A 332 -4.64 -26.57 -1.87
N ASN A 333 -4.78 -25.26 -1.75
CA ASN A 333 -5.97 -24.51 -2.17
C ASN A 333 -5.56 -23.27 -2.98
N PRO A 334 -5.14 -23.43 -4.26
CA PRO A 334 -4.66 -22.32 -5.06
C PRO A 334 -5.76 -21.26 -5.21
N SER A 335 -5.51 -20.09 -4.67
CA SER A 335 -6.38 -18.92 -4.78
C SER A 335 -5.60 -17.73 -5.33
N TYR A 336 -6.32 -16.76 -5.87
CA TYR A 336 -5.74 -15.58 -6.52
C TYR A 336 -6.40 -14.34 -5.97
N ALA A 337 -5.61 -13.30 -5.77
CA ALA A 337 -6.12 -11.98 -5.45
C ALA A 337 -5.97 -11.08 -6.67
N PHE A 338 -7.03 -10.34 -7.00
CA PHE A 338 -6.91 -9.25 -7.97
C PHE A 338 -6.42 -8.02 -7.22
N GLY A 339 -5.61 -7.18 -7.84
CA GLY A 339 -5.15 -5.97 -7.19
C GLY A 339 -4.57 -4.93 -8.12
N PHE A 340 -4.10 -3.85 -7.49
CA PHE A 340 -3.50 -2.71 -8.14
C PHE A 340 -2.13 -2.41 -7.52
N SER A 341 -1.19 -1.95 -8.35
CA SER A 341 0.03 -1.29 -7.90
C SER A 341 -0.21 0.21 -7.76
N SER A 342 -0.22 0.70 -6.52
CA SER A 342 -0.31 2.14 -6.22
C SER A 342 0.87 2.93 -6.81
N ALA A 343 2.04 2.30 -6.87
CA ALA A 343 3.28 2.88 -7.37
C ALA A 343 3.19 3.12 -8.89
N MET A 344 2.77 2.10 -9.64
CA MET A 344 2.58 2.20 -11.08
C MET A 344 1.46 3.20 -11.42
N LEU A 345 0.38 3.20 -10.65
CA LEU A 345 -0.69 4.18 -10.79
C LEU A 345 -0.15 5.61 -10.59
N GLY A 346 0.67 5.83 -9.56
CA GLY A 346 1.32 7.12 -9.31
C GLY A 346 2.18 7.59 -10.49
N VAL A 347 3.02 6.71 -11.05
CA VAL A 347 3.85 7.00 -12.23
C VAL A 347 2.97 7.38 -13.43
N ILE A 348 1.91 6.62 -13.69
CA ILE A 348 0.99 6.90 -14.80
C ILE A 348 0.27 8.23 -14.60
N LEU A 349 -0.13 8.58 -13.38
CA LEU A 349 -0.76 9.88 -13.10
C LEU A 349 0.21 11.03 -13.39
N ILE A 350 1.48 10.92 -12.99
CA ILE A 350 2.51 11.94 -13.27
C ILE A 350 2.75 12.05 -14.78
N MET A 351 2.86 10.92 -15.48
CA MET A 351 3.00 10.91 -16.95
C MET A 351 1.81 11.56 -17.64
N ASN A 352 0.59 11.25 -17.18
CA ASN A 352 -0.65 11.84 -17.72
C ASN A 352 -0.71 13.35 -17.46
N LEU A 353 -0.39 13.79 -16.25
CA LEU A 353 -0.36 15.21 -15.93
C LEU A 353 0.65 15.96 -16.81
N THR A 354 1.87 15.41 -16.95
CA THR A 354 2.91 15.98 -17.83
C THR A 354 2.43 16.06 -19.28
N TRP A 355 1.79 15.01 -19.78
CA TRP A 355 1.24 14.98 -21.12
C TRP A 355 0.11 16.01 -21.31
N CYS A 356 -0.84 16.10 -20.37
CA CYS A 356 -1.91 17.10 -20.40
C CYS A 356 -1.36 18.53 -20.37
N LEU A 357 -0.39 18.82 -19.51
CA LEU A 357 0.26 20.13 -19.45
C LEU A 357 0.98 20.47 -20.75
N SER A 358 1.59 19.48 -21.42
CA SER A 358 2.23 19.68 -22.73
C SER A 358 1.25 19.98 -23.87
N MET A 359 -0.04 19.67 -23.68
CA MET A 359 -1.09 19.96 -24.66
C MET A 359 -1.71 21.35 -24.51
N VAL A 360 -1.54 22.01 -23.36
CA VAL A 360 -2.01 23.38 -23.18
C VAL A 360 -1.13 24.25 -24.08
N PRO A 361 -1.69 24.89 -25.12
CA PRO A 361 -0.91 25.74 -26.00
C PRO A 361 -0.37 26.88 -25.16
N ASP A 362 0.96 26.90 -24.99
CA ASP A 362 1.65 27.98 -24.30
C ASP A 362 1.49 29.23 -25.19
N GLU A 363 0.50 30.07 -24.90
CA GLU A 363 0.34 31.40 -25.53
C GLU A 363 1.62 32.24 -25.39
N SER A 364 2.48 31.90 -24.43
CA SER A 364 3.80 32.50 -24.24
C SER A 364 4.79 32.26 -25.39
N PHE A 365 4.57 31.25 -26.25
CA PHE A 365 5.46 30.98 -27.40
C PHE A 365 5.18 31.87 -28.62
N GLU A 366 4.11 32.68 -28.62
CA GLU A 366 3.85 33.66 -29.69
C GLU A 366 4.60 34.99 -29.49
N GLY A 367 5.16 35.27 -28.30
CA GLY A 367 5.82 36.55 -28.01
C GLY A 367 7.34 36.63 -28.28
N GLY A 368 8.03 35.50 -28.52
CA GLY A 368 9.50 35.44 -28.37
C GLY A 368 10.36 35.45 -29.64
N VAL A 369 9.81 35.28 -30.85
CA VAL A 369 10.65 34.99 -32.04
C VAL A 369 10.22 35.79 -33.28
N CYS A 370 10.05 37.09 -33.11
CA CYS A 370 10.02 38.08 -34.20
C CYS A 370 11.20 39.07 -34.15
N ALA A 371 12.24 38.81 -33.36
CA ALA A 371 13.41 39.68 -33.24
C ALA A 371 14.71 39.01 -33.72
N TYR A 372 14.76 38.56 -34.98
CA TYR A 372 16.03 38.35 -35.71
C TYR A 372 15.75 38.38 -37.21
N GLY A 373 15.75 39.60 -37.76
CA GLY A 373 15.50 39.85 -39.18
C GLY A 373 15.48 41.33 -39.51
N GLY A 374 16.42 42.10 -38.96
CA GLY A 374 16.58 43.51 -39.29
C GLY A 374 17.97 43.99 -38.90
N GLY A 375 18.83 44.18 -39.90
CA GLY A 375 20.11 44.88 -39.74
C GLY A 375 21.26 44.27 -40.53
N GLU A 376 21.35 44.57 -41.82
CA GLU A 376 22.54 45.19 -42.44
C GLU A 376 22.24 45.48 -43.93
N GLU A 377 21.54 46.57 -44.17
CA GLU A 377 21.67 47.31 -45.43
C GLU A 377 21.88 48.76 -45.02
N ALA A 378 23.16 49.13 -44.93
CA ALA A 378 23.60 50.49 -44.74
C ALA A 378 23.59 51.16 -46.11
N ASP A 379 22.73 52.15 -46.31
CA ASP A 379 22.99 53.25 -47.22
C ASP A 379 22.04 54.43 -46.97
N GLY A 380 22.63 55.61 -46.82
CA GLY A 380 22.15 56.80 -47.53
C GLY A 380 21.07 57.68 -46.88
N ASP A 381 21.55 58.64 -46.08
CA ASP A 381 21.33 60.09 -46.30
C ASP A 381 19.94 60.73 -46.08
N GLN A 382 20.01 62.00 -45.62
CA GLN A 382 18.95 62.99 -45.36
C GLN A 382 18.14 62.77 -44.07
N GLY A 383 17.97 63.73 -43.16
CA GLY A 383 18.19 65.18 -43.20
C GLY A 383 17.04 65.85 -42.45
N GLY A 384 17.33 66.36 -41.24
CA GLY A 384 16.69 67.50 -40.54
C GLY A 384 15.17 67.60 -40.38
N GLY A 385 14.70 67.81 -39.14
CA GLY A 385 13.39 68.47 -38.92
C GLY A 385 12.74 68.32 -37.54
N ILE A 386 13.19 69.11 -36.57
CA ILE A 386 12.42 69.93 -35.60
C ILE A 386 11.05 69.41 -35.08
N GLY A 387 11.00 69.09 -33.79
CA GLY A 387 10.16 69.71 -32.73
C GLY A 387 8.62 69.58 -32.73
N VAL A 388 8.06 69.17 -31.58
CA VAL A 388 7.16 69.96 -30.66
C VAL A 388 6.27 69.02 -29.80
N GLU A 389 6.05 69.47 -28.57
CA GLU A 389 5.32 68.93 -27.40
C GLU A 389 3.78 68.80 -27.56
N GLY A 390 3.15 68.18 -26.54
CA GLY A 390 1.76 68.41 -26.10
C GLY A 390 0.80 67.25 -26.41
N GLU A 391 0.36 66.40 -25.47
CA GLU A 391 -0.50 66.60 -24.28
C GLU A 391 -2.01 66.49 -24.57
N GLU A 392 -2.61 65.53 -23.86
CA GLU A 392 -4.00 65.31 -23.41
C GLU A 392 -5.26 65.45 -24.30
N ALA A 393 -6.16 64.47 -24.08
CA ALA A 393 -7.56 64.62 -23.68
C ALA A 393 -8.56 63.77 -24.49
N ALA A 394 -9.52 63.23 -23.74
CA ALA A 394 -10.57 62.32 -24.11
C ALA A 394 -11.88 63.04 -24.53
N GLU A 395 -12.76 62.31 -25.23
CA GLU A 395 -14.24 62.27 -25.16
C GLU A 395 -14.73 61.65 -26.48
N GLU A 396 -15.44 60.51 -26.49
CA GLU A 396 -16.88 60.28 -26.24
C GLU A 396 -17.77 60.44 -27.51
N GLY A 397 -18.68 59.48 -27.72
CA GLY A 397 -19.66 59.40 -28.83
C GLY A 397 -19.66 57.99 -29.46
N VAL A 398 -20.56 57.05 -29.14
CA VAL A 398 -22.02 56.97 -29.36
C VAL A 398 -22.40 57.11 -30.84
N GLU A 399 -22.82 55.98 -31.45
CA GLU A 399 -23.96 55.76 -32.38
C GLU A 399 -23.74 54.38 -33.06
N GLU A 400 -24.59 53.39 -32.77
CA GLU A 400 -25.77 53.01 -33.57
C GLU A 400 -25.44 52.64 -35.04
N GLY A 401 -25.72 51.39 -35.37
CA GLY A 401 -25.55 50.83 -36.71
C GLY A 401 -26.04 49.39 -36.76
N GLU A 402 -27.35 49.22 -36.57
CA GLU A 402 -28.06 48.03 -37.03
C GLU A 402 -27.87 47.91 -38.55
N GLY A 403 -27.40 46.75 -39.00
CA GLY A 403 -27.21 46.39 -40.39
C GLY A 403 -27.82 45.03 -40.65
N GLU A 404 -29.11 45.05 -40.91
CA GLU A 404 -29.92 43.98 -41.48
C GLU A 404 -29.40 43.50 -42.86
N GLU A 405 -29.64 42.21 -43.09
CA GLU A 405 -30.03 41.56 -44.35
C GLU A 405 -29.11 41.56 -45.59
N GLY A 406 -28.89 40.33 -46.09
CA GLY A 406 -28.34 40.01 -47.40
C GLY A 406 -27.51 38.73 -47.31
N GLY A 407 -28.03 37.51 -47.42
CA GLY A 407 -29.04 37.10 -48.38
C GLY A 407 -28.41 36.90 -49.77
N HIS A 408 -27.51 35.93 -49.94
CA HIS A 408 -27.18 35.39 -51.26
C HIS A 408 -26.86 33.89 -51.21
N CYS A 409 -27.79 33.13 -51.80
CA CYS A 409 -27.60 31.79 -52.34
C CYS A 409 -26.84 31.84 -53.69
N TRP A 410 -26.67 30.65 -54.29
CA TRP A 410 -26.02 30.29 -55.55
C TRP A 410 -24.50 30.06 -55.41
N ASP A 411 -23.91 28.97 -55.88
CA ASP A 411 -24.37 27.76 -56.58
C ASP A 411 -23.25 26.70 -56.45
#